data_AF-A0A7C5FI01-F1
#
_entry.id   AF-A0A7C5FI01-F1
#
_cell.length_a   1.000
_cell.length_b   1.000
_cell.length_c   1.000
_cell.angle_alpha   90.00
_cell.angle_beta   90.00
_cell.angle_gamma   90.00
#
_symmetry.space_group_name_H-M   'P 1'
#
loop_
_entity.id
_entity.type
_entity.pdbx_description
1 polymer ?
#
loop_
_entity_poly.entity_id
_entity_poly.type
_entity_poly.pdbx_seq_one_letter_code
_entity_poly.pdbx_strand_id
1 'polypeptide(L)' 'MCKICVSVGETSCEHLIDDANEAFRLGADIVELRLDHIKDEKLTEEVLDKILS' A
#
# COMPACT_ATOMS: atom_id res chain seq x y z
N MET A 1 -19.76 -14.99 -1.98
CA MET A 1 -19.29 -14.08 -0.91
C MET A 1 -18.58 -12.93 -1.59
N CYS A 2 -18.96 -11.67 -1.34
CA CYS A 2 -18.31 -10.51 -1.96
C CYS A 2 -16.95 -10.26 -1.27
N LYS A 3 -15.95 -9.79 -2.03
CA LYS A 3 -14.62 -9.44 -1.52
C LYS A 3 -14.50 -7.92 -1.36
N ILE A 4 -13.93 -7.47 -0.25
CA ILE A 4 -13.69 -6.05 0.03
C ILE A 4 -12.26 -5.70 -0.40
N CYS A 5 -12.14 -4.78 -1.36
CA CYS A 5 -10.87 -4.18 -1.76
C CYS A 5 -10.76 -2.78 -1.14
N VAL A 6 -9.62 -2.49 -0.50
CA VAL A 6 -9.32 -1.18 0.09
C VAL A 6 -8.09 -0.59 -0.61
N SER A 7 -8.23 0.62 -1.14
CA SER A 7 -7.13 1.36 -1.76
C SER A 7 -6.41 2.22 -0.73
N VAL A 8 -5.08 2.13 -0.68
CA VAL A 8 -4.20 2.92 0.20
C VAL A 8 -3.20 3.67 -0.66
N GLY A 9 -3.11 4.98 -0.46
CA GLY A 9 -2.26 5.86 -1.25
C GLY A 9 -1.78 7.02 -0.41
N GLU A 10 -0.63 6.83 0.23
CA GLU A 10 0.10 7.84 1.01
C GLU A 10 1.11 8.59 0.13
N THR A 11 1.56 9.75 0.62
CA THR A 11 2.56 10.56 -0.10
C THR A 11 4.00 10.08 0.15
N SER A 12 4.21 9.20 1.14
CA SER A 12 5.50 8.60 1.47
C SER A 12 5.42 7.07 1.56
N CYS A 13 6.50 6.39 1.21
CA CYS A 13 6.57 4.92 1.22
C CYS A 13 6.59 4.34 2.64
N GLU A 14 7.06 5.11 3.63
CA GLU A 14 7.24 4.64 5.01
C GLU A 14 5.91 4.29 5.68
N HIS A 15 4.81 4.96 5.31
CA HIS A 15 3.50 4.74 5.92
C HIS A 15 2.61 3.79 5.11
N LEU A 16 2.97 3.51 3.85
CA LEU A 16 2.15 2.73 2.92
C LEU A 16 1.91 1.30 3.42
N ILE A 17 2.93 0.70 4.06
CA ILE A 17 2.85 -0.65 4.63
C ILE A 17 2.03 -0.69 5.92
N ASP A 18 2.16 0.32 6.78
CA ASP A 18 1.39 0.40 8.02
C ASP A 18 -0.11 0.53 7.73
N ASP A 19 -0.47 1.35 6.74
CA ASP A 19 -1.85 1.51 6.30
C ASP A 19 -2.40 0.25 5.63
N ALA A 20 -1.58 -0.44 4.82
CA ALA A 20 -1.95 -1.72 4.23
C ALA A 20 -2.22 -2.80 5.29
N ASN A 21 -1.35 -2.87 6.30
CA ASN A 21 -1.51 -3.77 7.44
C ASN A 21 -2.78 -3.43 8.25
N GLU A 22 -3.06 -2.15 8.46
CA GLU A 22 -4.29 -1.72 9.14
C GLU A 22 -5.54 -2.07 8.34
N ALA A 23 -5.55 -1.85 7.02
CA ALA A 23 -6.66 -2.24 6.15
C ALA A 23 -6.95 -3.74 6.23
N PHE A 24 -5.90 -4.57 6.26
CA PHE A 24 -6.04 -6.02 6.45
C PHE A 24 -6.62 -6.36 7.84
N ARG A 25 -6.12 -5.71 8.91
CA ARG A 25 -6.66 -5.87 10.27
C ARG A 25 -8.14 -5.50 10.38
N LEU A 26 -8.59 -4.49 9.63
CA LEU A 26 -9.98 -4.04 9.59
C LEU A 26 -10.89 -4.91 8.72
N GLY A 27 -10.35 -5.96 8.07
CA GLY A 27 -11.12 -6.95 7.34
C GLY A 27 -11.16 -6.75 5.83
N ALA A 28 -10.22 -5.99 5.25
CA ALA A 28 -10.03 -5.99 3.81
C ALA A 28 -9.60 -7.38 3.33
N ASP A 29 -10.22 -7.87 2.25
CA ASP A 29 -9.78 -9.10 1.58
C ASP A 29 -8.61 -8.84 0.61
N ILE A 30 -8.58 -7.64 0.03
CA ILE A 30 -7.60 -7.20 -0.96
C ILE A 30 -7.18 -5.77 -0.57
N VAL A 31 -5.88 -5.51 -0.65
CA VAL A 31 -5.32 -4.17 -0.46
C VAL A 31 -4.70 -3.73 -1.79
N GLU A 32 -5.16 -2.59 -2.32
CA GLU A 32 -4.63 -1.97 -3.53
C GLU A 32 -3.68 -0.83 -3.13
N LEU A 33 -2.39 -0.98 -3.43
CA LEU A 33 -1.39 0.07 -3.20
C LEU A 33 -1.41 1.08 -4.37
N ARG A 34 -1.82 2.32 -4.09
CA ARG A 34 -1.90 3.43 -5.05
C ARG A 34 -0.58 4.18 -5.13
N LEU A 35 0.38 3.55 -5.81
CA LEU A 35 1.73 4.07 -6.00
C LEU A 35 1.74 5.39 -6.81
N ASP A 36 0.68 5.65 -7.59
CA ASP A 36 0.48 6.92 -8.30
C ASP A 36 0.29 8.13 -7.38
N HIS A 37 0.00 7.92 -6.09
CA HIS A 37 -0.10 8.99 -5.09
C HIS A 37 1.25 9.36 -4.46
N ILE A 38 2.29 8.53 -4.63
CA ILE A 38 3.64 8.81 -4.13
C ILE A 38 4.26 9.84 -5.09
N LYS A 39 4.31 11.09 -4.64
CA LYS A 39 4.82 12.23 -5.44
C LYS A 39 6.34 12.29 -5.51
N ASP A 40 7.02 11.41 -4.80
CA ASP A 40 8.47 11.44 -4.65
C ASP A 40 9.12 10.68 -5.81
N GLU A 41 10.21 11.21 -6.38
CA GLU A 41 11.09 10.55 -7.36
C GLU A 41 11.78 9.28 -6.79
N LYS A 42 11.33 8.79 -5.63
CA LYS A 42 11.92 7.75 -4.79
C LYS A 42 11.24 6.39 -4.91
N LEU A 43 10.28 6.21 -5.81
CA LEU A 43 9.72 4.89 -6.10
C LEU A 43 10.74 4.09 -6.92
N THR A 44 11.80 3.67 -6.25
CA THR A 44 12.91 2.89 -6.80
C THR A 44 12.60 1.40 -6.68
N GLU A 45 13.33 0.56 -7.43
CA GLU A 45 13.25 -0.91 -7.29
C GLU A 45 13.50 -1.35 -5.84
N GLU A 46 14.37 -0.67 -5.10
CA GLU A 46 14.65 -0.99 -3.69
C GLU A 46 13.42 -0.75 -2.78
N VAL A 47 12.62 0.27 -3.06
CA VAL A 47 11.38 0.54 -2.33
C VAL A 47 10.31 -0.49 -2.69
N LEU A 48 10.20 -0.85 -3.97
CA LEU A 48 9.30 -1.90 -4.44
C LEU A 48 9.66 -3.25 -3.79
N ASP A 49 10.93 -3.60 -3.73
CA ASP A 49 11.41 -4.83 -3.07
C ASP A 49 11.00 -4.84 -1.59
N LYS A 50 11.17 -3.74 -0.86
CA LYS A 50 10.75 -3.64 0.55
C LYS A 50 9.25 -3.79 0.76
N ILE A 51 8.44 -3.40 -0.21
CA ILE A 51 6.96 -3.54 -0.15
C ILE A 51 6.52 -4.98 -0.46
N LEU A 52 7.28 -5.69 -1.32
CA LEU A 52 6.91 -7.01 -1.84
C LEU A 52 7.60 -8.19 -1.12
N SER A 53 8.54 -7.94 -0.21
CA SER A 53 9.26 -8.97 0.57
C SER A 53 8.66 -9.22 1.94
#